data_AF-A0A1I8CL40-F1
#
_entry.id   AF-A0A1I8CL40-F1
#
_cell.length_a   1.000
_cell.length_b   1.000
_cell.length_c   1.000
_cell.angle_alpha   90.00
_cell.angle_beta   90.00
_cell.angle_gamma   90.00
#
_symmetry.space_group_name_H-M   'P 1'
#
loop_
_entity.id
_entity.type
_entity.pdbx_description
1 polymer ?
#
loop_
_entity_poly.entity_id
_entity_poly.type
_entity_poly.pdbx_seq_one_letter_code
_entity_poly.pdbx_strand_id
1 'polypeptide(L)'
;MVKFVVFLLCSTVLGSGIDEENVDNLVVKKLEGGFVEGRKSIVSHYKRQGIVFLGIPFAQGISDIDRFNLPKLVKPWEGILKSTDFKQGCLHNSAFSKPGDSIHTVEDCLNLNVYTSKTCIVNKNCSVLFFIHGGRNLAYSANSFDEETIIDNFANEDTNIIVVTVDYRLGVFGYLNLNPRLDLSINQNLALFDVVFALKWVQREIDHFGGDPKKVTLSGYSSGADMAHYIYLSSKSKGLFSQFLQLSGSRLVSTTNNKDEETSRFISIEAGCATTLTNWNLIEEVEKVILCLKGLPPRFLADSQRAVEDRLYVIAGVNQDYGINSFFEKDVDLLAAELPPIPFMGGTTEHELSLSKAVVKTYQNGTKYTDMKALAFYCEFSLLEMMFENQTLAIELCIADHKNDLYRAKLIIDEMKYFIPALRDVKNAVSTGAPAFFYNFEYPVMGDSFITTEGSDILPEDRPAHVMDCIYFLGNHKGIFVERDYQIRRLYIAPFVNFIKTGNPTTDLYKFDQFDPKLNNYFPINFDENLKMPGMKNYYKNDTVNYFFNKLLVQAGTYQPNHDQQIITNFYKTYKTIFSPDPIKTTTIEEATIDSGLFYLIIGVFAGFVVIPNAILYYLCFWRKRSKYNTLD
;
A
#
# COMPACT_ATOMS: atom_id res chain seq x y z
N MET A 1 12.57 69.82 50.70
CA MET A 1 12.87 70.63 49.50
C MET A 1 12.99 69.66 48.34
N VAL A 2 12.26 69.63 47.21
CA VAL A 2 11.15 70.36 46.57
C VAL A 2 10.60 69.30 45.56
N LYS A 3 9.36 68.76 45.64
CA LYS A 3 8.07 69.22 45.03
C LYS A 3 8.12 69.25 43.47
N PHE A 4 7.24 68.71 42.61
CA PHE A 4 5.77 68.52 42.54
C PHE A 4 5.35 67.61 41.33
N VAL A 5 4.33 66.74 41.51
CA VAL A 5 3.11 66.39 40.69
C VAL A 5 3.15 66.06 39.17
N VAL A 6 2.13 65.25 38.75
CA VAL A 6 1.43 65.12 37.42
C VAL A 6 1.66 63.72 36.77
N PHE A 7 0.72 62.91 36.25
CA PHE A 7 -0.75 62.89 36.08
C PHE A 7 -1.19 61.42 35.82
N LEU A 8 -2.44 61.07 36.14
CA LEU A 8 -3.14 59.92 35.54
C LEU A 8 -3.39 60.18 34.05
N LEU A 9 -3.12 59.21 33.17
CA LEU A 9 -3.76 59.12 31.87
C LEU A 9 -4.03 57.65 31.52
N CYS A 10 -5.32 57.32 31.56
CA CYS A 10 -5.91 56.13 30.99
C CYS A 10 -5.99 56.31 29.47
N SER A 11 -5.39 55.42 28.69
CA SER A 11 -5.70 55.26 27.28
C SER A 11 -5.48 53.80 26.86
N THR A 12 -6.60 53.09 26.79
CA THR A 12 -6.79 51.85 26.03
C THR A 12 -6.56 52.11 24.54
N VAL A 13 -5.64 51.39 23.90
CA VAL A 13 -5.80 50.97 22.50
C VAL A 13 -5.26 49.54 22.37
N LEU A 14 -6.14 48.70 21.85
CA LEU A 14 -5.99 47.30 21.54
C LEU A 14 -4.86 47.05 20.54
N GLY A 15 -4.08 46.01 20.84
CA GLY A 15 -3.19 45.33 19.91
C GLY A 15 -2.83 44.00 20.55
N SER A 16 -3.73 43.03 20.44
CA SER A 16 -3.48 41.65 20.86
C SER A 16 -2.32 41.10 20.03
N GLY A 17 -1.11 41.19 20.58
CA GLY A 17 -0.03 40.29 20.20
C GLY A 17 -0.52 38.87 20.41
N ILE A 18 -0.51 38.07 19.34
CA ILE A 18 -0.63 36.63 19.46
C ILE A 18 0.65 36.20 20.17
N ASP A 19 0.54 35.72 21.41
CA ASP A 19 1.67 35.17 22.17
C ASP A 19 2.43 34.14 21.35
N GLU A 20 3.69 34.42 21.04
CA GLU A 20 4.63 33.46 20.44
C GLU A 20 4.82 32.23 21.36
N GLU A 21 4.62 32.36 22.68
CA GLU A 21 4.65 31.25 23.65
C GLU A 21 3.60 30.14 23.38
N ASN A 22 2.57 30.40 22.59
CA ASN A 22 1.51 29.42 22.30
C ASN A 22 1.76 28.59 21.04
N VAL A 23 2.73 28.97 20.19
CA VAL A 23 3.05 28.25 18.95
C VAL A 23 3.97 27.06 19.22
N ASP A 24 4.95 27.21 20.11
CA ASP A 24 5.90 26.15 20.48
C ASP A 24 5.17 24.93 21.07
N ASN A 25 4.15 25.14 21.90
CA ASN A 25 3.34 24.05 22.47
C ASN A 25 2.53 23.27 21.42
N LEU A 26 2.23 23.88 20.26
CA LEU A 26 1.48 23.22 19.20
C LEU A 26 2.39 22.32 18.35
N VAL A 27 3.61 22.77 18.08
CA VAL A 27 4.53 22.08 17.17
C VAL A 27 5.60 21.25 17.87
N VAL A 28 5.81 21.39 19.18
CA VAL A 28 6.73 20.53 19.94
C VAL A 28 5.94 19.55 20.82
N LYS A 29 6.21 18.24 20.69
CA LYS A 29 5.59 17.17 21.49
C LYS A 29 6.64 16.36 22.22
N LYS A 30 6.38 16.04 23.48
CA LYS A 30 7.19 15.12 24.27
C LYS A 30 6.59 13.73 24.15
N LEU A 31 7.34 12.79 23.58
CA LEU A 31 7.00 11.37 23.49
C LEU A 31 7.81 10.56 24.50
N GLU A 32 7.55 9.25 24.61
CA GLU A 32 8.37 8.34 25.42
C GLU A 32 9.85 8.36 24.97
N GLY A 33 10.08 8.42 23.65
CA GLY A 33 11.42 8.45 23.05
C GLY A 33 12.14 9.79 23.13
N GLY A 34 11.45 10.90 23.37
CA GLY A 34 12.06 12.24 23.39
C GLY A 34 11.16 13.31 22.78
N PHE A 35 11.71 14.52 22.59
CA PHE A 35 10.95 15.61 21.98
C PHE A 35 10.99 15.55 20.46
N VAL A 36 9.85 15.86 19.83
CA VAL A 36 9.73 16.04 18.37
C VAL A 36 9.19 17.43 18.07
N GLU A 37 9.68 18.05 17.00
CA GLU A 37 9.23 19.34 16.48
C GLU A 37 8.67 19.16 15.07
N GLY A 38 7.37 19.40 14.90
CA GLY A 38 6.69 19.45 13.61
C GLY A 38 6.68 20.84 13.01
N ARG A 39 5.77 21.07 12.06
CA ARG A 39 5.53 22.38 11.46
C ARG A 39 4.06 22.59 11.15
N LYS A 40 3.69 23.84 10.86
CA LYS A 40 2.41 24.10 10.18
C LYS A 40 2.45 23.48 8.79
N SER A 41 1.32 22.93 8.36
CA SER A 41 1.17 22.43 6.99
C SER A 41 1.18 23.58 6.00
N ILE A 42 1.27 23.23 4.71
CA ILE A 42 0.85 24.14 3.65
C ILE A 42 -0.60 24.60 3.85
N VAL A 43 -0.93 25.78 3.32
CA VAL A 43 -2.31 26.25 3.25
C VAL A 43 -2.95 25.63 2.01
N SER A 44 -4.03 24.89 2.22
CA SER A 44 -4.69 24.15 1.17
C SER A 44 -5.53 25.03 0.22
N HIS A 45 -6.05 24.40 -0.84
CA HIS A 45 -7.01 25.00 -1.75
C HIS A 45 -8.18 25.67 -1.02
N TYR A 46 -8.77 25.00 -0.03
CA TYR A 46 -9.88 25.53 0.78
C TYR A 46 -9.45 26.47 1.91
N LYS A 47 -8.22 26.98 1.87
CA LYS A 47 -7.63 27.88 2.90
C LYS A 47 -7.58 27.24 4.29
N ARG A 48 -7.44 25.92 4.35
CA ARG A 48 -7.25 25.16 5.60
C ARG A 48 -5.76 25.00 5.86
N GLN A 49 -5.42 24.86 7.14
CA GLN A 49 -4.06 24.59 7.59
C GLN A 49 -4.13 23.68 8.82
N GLY A 50 -3.25 22.70 8.88
CA GLY A 50 -3.05 21.86 10.05
C GLY A 50 -1.62 21.93 10.55
N ILE A 51 -1.24 20.93 11.35
CA ILE A 51 0.09 20.74 11.91
C ILE A 51 0.55 19.34 11.52
N VAL A 52 1.78 19.23 11.04
CA VAL A 52 2.35 17.97 10.55
C VAL A 52 3.65 17.65 11.28
N PHE A 53 3.83 16.37 11.56
CA PHE A 53 5.03 15.78 12.10
C PHE A 53 5.45 14.63 11.20
N LEU A 54 6.54 14.80 10.49
CA LEU A 54 6.98 13.88 9.45
C LEU A 54 8.22 13.12 9.91
N GLY A 55 8.28 11.83 9.59
CA GLY A 55 9.46 11.00 9.85
C GLY A 55 9.75 10.70 11.33
N ILE A 56 8.72 10.53 12.15
CA ILE A 56 8.88 10.11 13.56
C ILE A 56 9.24 8.62 13.59
N PRO A 57 10.37 8.21 14.20
CA PRO A 57 10.69 6.80 14.35
C PRO A 57 9.73 6.14 15.32
N PHE A 58 9.05 5.08 14.90
CA PHE A 58 8.18 4.27 15.79
C PHE A 58 8.89 3.02 16.32
N ALA A 59 10.02 2.65 15.71
CA ALA A 59 10.90 1.57 16.12
C ALA A 59 12.37 2.01 16.09
N GLN A 60 13.21 1.30 16.83
CA GLN A 60 14.66 1.46 16.72
C GLN A 60 15.13 1.13 15.30
N GLY A 61 16.11 1.88 14.81
CA GLY A 61 16.66 1.67 13.48
C GLY A 61 17.25 0.28 13.28
N ILE A 62 17.11 -0.22 12.05
CA ILE A 62 17.45 -1.59 11.68
C ILE A 62 18.96 -1.68 11.42
N SER A 63 19.66 -2.47 12.24
CA SER A 63 21.04 -2.87 11.98
C SER A 63 21.10 -4.23 11.25
N ASP A 64 22.26 -4.61 10.72
CA ASP A 64 22.48 -5.92 10.09
C ASP A 64 22.06 -7.10 10.99
N ILE A 65 22.25 -6.96 12.31
CA ILE A 65 21.87 -7.98 13.31
C ILE A 65 20.35 -8.03 13.49
N ASP A 66 19.66 -6.89 13.31
CA ASP A 66 18.22 -6.74 13.47
C ASP A 66 17.43 -7.12 12.20
N ARG A 67 18.09 -7.23 11.04
CA ARG A 67 17.47 -7.68 9.78
C ARG A 67 16.73 -9.00 10.00
N PHE A 68 15.51 -9.09 9.47
CA PHE A 68 14.57 -10.23 9.62
C PHE A 68 14.07 -10.53 11.05
N ASN A 69 14.29 -9.64 12.03
CA ASN A 69 13.72 -9.77 13.37
C ASN A 69 12.66 -8.69 13.65
N LEU A 70 11.85 -8.93 14.68
CA LEU A 70 10.83 -8.00 15.16
C LEU A 70 11.39 -6.61 15.46
N PRO A 71 10.60 -5.55 15.19
CA PRO A 71 10.97 -4.19 15.56
C PRO A 71 11.14 -4.04 17.08
N LYS A 72 12.04 -3.14 17.49
CA LYS A 72 12.35 -2.86 18.90
C LYS A 72 11.92 -1.45 19.27
N LEU A 73 11.69 -1.21 20.57
CA LEU A 73 11.36 0.13 21.05
C LEU A 73 12.50 1.10 20.74
N VAL A 74 12.13 2.32 20.35
CA VAL A 74 13.10 3.41 20.16
C VAL A 74 13.91 3.62 21.43
N LYS A 75 15.22 3.83 21.27
CA LYS A 75 16.03 4.32 22.37
C LYS A 75 15.72 5.81 22.58
N PRO A 76 15.64 6.29 23.83
CA PRO A 76 15.48 7.70 24.08
C PRO A 76 16.57 8.52 23.37
N TRP A 77 16.18 9.63 22.75
CA TRP A 77 17.10 10.59 22.15
C TRP A 77 17.18 11.89 22.96
N GLU A 78 18.34 12.54 22.92
CA GLU A 78 18.54 13.85 23.53
C GLU A 78 18.12 14.97 22.58
N GLY A 79 17.70 16.11 23.15
CA GLY A 79 17.27 17.27 22.39
C GLY A 79 15.91 17.08 21.70
N ILE A 80 15.70 17.88 20.65
CA ILE A 80 14.46 17.93 19.88
C ILE A 80 14.73 17.34 18.49
N LEU A 81 14.02 16.28 18.13
CA LEU A 81 14.05 15.71 16.80
C LEU A 81 13.22 16.57 15.86
N LYS A 82 13.85 17.11 14.80
CA LYS A 82 13.13 17.85 13.76
C LYS A 82 12.36 16.90 12.86
N SER A 83 11.04 16.91 13.00
CA SER A 83 10.06 16.13 12.24
C SER A 83 9.31 17.02 11.26
N THR A 84 10.04 17.84 10.50
CA THR A 84 9.47 18.80 9.53
C THR A 84 9.40 18.28 8.10
N ASP A 85 10.17 17.23 7.81
CA ASP A 85 10.38 16.68 6.47
C ASP A 85 10.24 15.15 6.52
N PHE A 86 9.77 14.56 5.42
CA PHE A 86 9.70 13.11 5.31
C PHE A 86 11.09 12.48 5.42
N LYS A 87 11.15 11.34 6.11
CA LYS A 87 12.29 10.43 5.96
C LYS A 87 12.16 9.61 4.68
N GLN A 88 13.27 8.96 4.34
CA GLN A 88 13.35 8.03 3.24
C GLN A 88 12.47 6.79 3.52
N GLY A 89 11.80 6.31 2.48
CA GLY A 89 10.96 5.12 2.56
C GLY A 89 11.77 3.84 2.67
N CYS A 90 11.07 2.74 2.97
CA CYS A 90 11.70 1.43 3.12
C CYS A 90 12.38 0.93 1.85
N LEU A 91 13.54 0.30 2.02
CA LEU A 91 14.36 -0.21 0.94
C LEU A 91 13.57 -1.17 0.06
N HIS A 92 13.51 -0.84 -1.23
CA HIS A 92 12.97 -1.72 -2.25
C HIS A 92 13.70 -1.50 -3.58
N ASN A 93 13.74 -2.55 -4.40
CA ASN A 93 14.12 -2.45 -5.80
C ASN A 93 13.36 -3.53 -6.59
N SER A 94 12.14 -3.22 -7.04
CA SER A 94 11.27 -4.21 -7.68
C SER A 94 11.06 -3.93 -9.16
N ALA A 95 10.76 -4.97 -9.94
CA ALA A 95 10.22 -4.94 -11.29
C ALA A 95 9.00 -4.02 -11.43
N PHE A 96 8.27 -3.81 -10.34
CA PHE A 96 7.08 -2.95 -10.30
C PHE A 96 7.34 -1.52 -9.82
N SER A 97 8.57 -1.20 -9.40
CA SER A 97 8.94 0.18 -9.04
C SER A 97 9.17 1.02 -10.30
N LYS A 98 8.82 2.32 -10.27
CA LYS A 98 9.17 3.21 -11.39
C LYS A 98 10.67 3.50 -11.38
N PRO A 99 11.27 3.80 -12.56
CA PRO A 99 12.66 4.24 -12.62
C PRO A 99 12.90 5.42 -11.68
N GLY A 100 13.81 5.25 -10.72
CA GLY A 100 14.16 6.27 -9.74
C GLY A 100 13.49 6.13 -8.37
N ASP A 101 12.37 5.43 -8.25
CA ASP A 101 11.65 5.27 -6.96
C ASP A 101 12.54 4.60 -5.90
N SER A 102 13.37 3.65 -6.32
CA SER A 102 14.27 2.93 -5.41
C SER A 102 15.51 3.74 -4.99
N ILE A 103 15.85 4.85 -5.66
CA ILE A 103 17.12 5.57 -5.43
C ILE A 103 17.19 6.18 -4.03
N HIS A 104 16.05 6.58 -3.47
CA HIS A 104 15.97 7.29 -2.19
C HIS A 104 15.34 6.45 -1.07
N THR A 105 15.63 5.15 -1.05
CA THR A 105 15.11 4.20 -0.05
C THR A 105 16.22 3.63 0.83
N VAL A 106 15.90 3.29 2.08
CA VAL A 106 16.88 2.84 3.10
C VAL A 106 16.32 1.69 3.94
N GLU A 107 17.19 0.87 4.53
CA GLU A 107 16.74 -0.23 5.40
C GLU A 107 16.25 0.29 6.77
N ASP A 108 16.90 1.32 7.31
CA ASP A 108 16.44 2.03 8.52
C ASP A 108 15.27 2.98 8.19
N CYS A 109 14.08 2.41 8.03
CA CYS A 109 12.93 3.10 7.48
C CYS A 109 11.68 3.12 8.34
N LEU A 110 11.68 2.50 9.53
CA LEU A 110 10.50 2.33 10.38
C LEU A 110 10.06 3.64 11.06
N ASN A 111 9.48 4.52 10.24
CA ASN A 111 9.00 5.83 10.60
C ASN A 111 7.52 5.98 10.24
N LEU A 112 6.87 6.94 10.88
CA LEU A 112 5.49 7.32 10.59
C LEU A 112 5.36 8.85 10.53
N ASN A 113 4.25 9.30 9.98
CA ASN A 113 3.89 10.71 9.87
C ASN A 113 2.55 10.95 10.56
N VAL A 114 2.41 12.08 11.24
CA VAL A 114 1.17 12.49 11.93
C VAL A 114 0.71 13.83 11.39
N TYR A 115 -0.55 13.88 10.92
CA TYR A 115 -1.22 15.09 10.46
C TYR A 115 -2.38 15.38 11.42
N THR A 116 -2.39 16.56 12.04
CA THR A 116 -3.37 16.96 13.06
C THR A 116 -3.77 18.42 12.87
N SER A 117 -4.69 18.91 13.71
CA SER A 117 -5.13 20.31 13.74
C SER A 117 -4.94 20.90 15.13
N LYS A 118 -5.03 22.23 15.23
CA LYS A 118 -4.96 22.91 16.54
C LYS A 118 -6.10 22.43 17.43
N THR A 119 -7.31 22.32 16.88
CA THR A 119 -8.49 21.82 17.59
C THR A 119 -8.25 20.42 18.16
N CYS A 120 -7.63 19.51 17.40
CA CYS A 120 -7.31 18.18 17.92
C CYS A 120 -6.34 18.22 19.10
N ILE A 121 -5.24 18.95 18.96
CA ILE A 121 -4.22 19.07 20.02
C ILE A 121 -4.81 19.62 21.31
N VAL A 122 -5.71 20.61 21.21
CA VAL A 122 -6.34 21.25 22.37
C VAL A 122 -7.40 20.34 23.00
N ASN A 123 -8.24 19.70 22.19
CA ASN A 123 -9.39 18.94 22.69
C ASN A 123 -9.06 17.50 23.08
N LYS A 124 -8.00 16.91 22.52
CA LYS A 124 -7.52 15.54 22.81
C LYS A 124 -8.59 14.45 22.71
N ASN A 125 -9.43 14.51 21.68
CA ASN A 125 -10.55 13.58 21.48
C ASN A 125 -10.83 13.28 19.99
N CYS A 126 -9.86 13.56 19.11
CA CYS A 126 -10.03 13.35 17.68
C CYS A 126 -9.97 11.86 17.31
N SER A 127 -10.75 11.45 16.32
CA SER A 127 -10.61 10.12 15.72
C SER A 127 -9.27 10.01 15.00
N VAL A 128 -8.73 8.80 14.91
CA VAL A 128 -7.44 8.54 14.27
C VAL A 128 -7.66 7.65 13.06
N LEU A 129 -7.30 8.13 11.87
CA LEU A 129 -7.17 7.29 10.67
C LEU A 129 -5.73 6.79 10.62
N PHE A 130 -5.53 5.50 10.85
CA PHE A 130 -4.24 4.83 10.66
C PHE A 130 -4.20 4.20 9.28
N PHE A 131 -3.31 4.67 8.42
CA PHE A 131 -3.33 4.38 7.00
C PHE A 131 -2.05 3.70 6.50
N ILE A 132 -2.25 2.55 5.85
CA ILE A 132 -1.18 1.71 5.33
C ILE A 132 -1.14 1.84 3.81
N HIS A 133 0.03 2.20 3.27
CA HIS A 133 0.19 2.35 1.83
C HIS A 133 0.16 0.99 1.10
N GLY A 134 -0.23 1.01 -0.17
CA GLY A 134 -0.17 -0.13 -1.08
C GLY A 134 1.19 -0.22 -1.79
N GLY A 135 1.21 -0.81 -2.98
CA GLY A 135 2.45 -1.02 -3.75
C GLY A 135 2.91 -2.47 -3.82
N ARG A 136 1.96 -3.42 -3.74
CA ARG A 136 2.18 -4.88 -3.85
C ARG A 136 3.13 -5.44 -2.79
N ASN A 137 3.33 -4.71 -1.68
CA ASN A 137 4.35 -4.99 -0.67
C ASN A 137 5.80 -4.92 -1.20
N LEU A 138 6.01 -4.27 -2.35
CA LEU A 138 7.28 -4.23 -3.09
C LEU A 138 7.77 -2.81 -3.39
N ALA A 139 6.93 -1.79 -3.20
CA ALA A 139 7.24 -0.42 -3.52
C ALA A 139 6.37 0.56 -2.72
N TYR A 140 6.64 1.85 -2.94
CA TYR A 140 6.00 3.00 -2.29
C TYR A 140 6.37 3.18 -0.81
N SER A 141 5.85 4.25 -0.22
CA SER A 141 6.18 4.70 1.13
C SER A 141 5.05 5.57 1.67
N ALA A 142 5.03 5.76 2.99
CA ALA A 142 4.14 6.68 3.70
C ALA A 142 4.26 8.15 3.27
N ASN A 143 5.29 8.50 2.49
CA ASN A 143 5.50 9.82 1.88
C ASN A 143 4.88 9.96 0.46
N SER A 144 4.19 8.94 -0.04
CA SER A 144 3.58 8.95 -1.38
C SER A 144 2.25 9.73 -1.47
N PHE A 145 1.76 10.22 -0.33
CA PHE A 145 0.48 10.92 -0.21
C PHE A 145 0.65 12.44 -0.28
N ASP A 146 -0.38 13.14 -0.75
CA ASP A 146 -0.38 14.59 -0.86
C ASP A 146 -0.81 15.26 0.46
N GLU A 147 0.09 16.07 1.02
CA GLU A 147 -0.17 16.81 2.27
C GLU A 147 -1.42 17.70 2.14
N GLU A 148 -1.61 18.38 1.01
CA GLU A 148 -2.75 19.28 0.81
C GLU A 148 -4.07 18.51 0.94
N THR A 149 -4.18 17.37 0.28
CA THR A 149 -5.34 16.50 0.32
C THR A 149 -5.60 15.95 1.72
N ILE A 150 -4.57 15.49 2.44
CA ILE A 150 -4.72 15.01 3.83
C ILE A 150 -5.27 16.10 4.74
N ILE A 151 -4.71 17.32 4.65
CA ILE A 151 -5.16 18.45 5.47
C ILE A 151 -6.60 18.81 5.12
N ASP A 152 -6.94 18.93 3.85
CA ASP A 152 -8.29 19.29 3.42
C ASP A 152 -9.35 18.27 3.81
N ASN A 153 -9.02 16.99 3.68
CA ASN A 153 -9.96 15.90 3.91
C ASN A 153 -10.12 15.57 5.40
N PHE A 154 -9.03 15.58 6.17
CA PHE A 154 -9.01 14.94 7.48
C PHE A 154 -8.37 15.79 8.58
N ALA A 155 -7.22 16.41 8.34
CA ALA A 155 -6.41 17.04 9.39
C ALA A 155 -6.58 18.57 9.42
N ASN A 156 -7.83 19.03 9.47
CA ASN A 156 -8.19 20.45 9.60
C ASN A 156 -9.06 20.70 10.85
N GLU A 157 -9.39 21.96 11.08
CA GLU A 157 -10.12 22.41 12.27
C GLU A 157 -11.57 21.90 12.33
N ASP A 158 -12.18 21.52 11.20
CA ASP A 158 -13.61 21.18 11.13
C ASP A 158 -13.90 19.67 11.25
N THR A 159 -12.90 18.83 10.95
CA THR A 159 -13.09 17.39 10.76
C THR A 159 -12.94 16.59 12.06
N ASN A 160 -12.07 17.04 12.97
CA ASN A 160 -11.68 16.34 14.20
C ASN A 160 -11.08 14.95 13.94
N ILE A 161 -10.21 14.83 12.94
CA ILE A 161 -9.49 13.60 12.59
C ILE A 161 -7.99 13.87 12.58
N ILE A 162 -7.22 12.91 13.10
CA ILE A 162 -5.77 12.81 12.93
C ILE A 162 -5.48 11.72 11.92
N VAL A 163 -4.55 11.95 11.01
CA VAL A 163 -4.07 10.92 10.07
C VAL A 163 -2.68 10.47 10.47
N VAL A 164 -2.48 9.17 10.54
CA VAL A 164 -1.18 8.52 10.72
C VAL A 164 -0.86 7.71 9.47
N THR A 165 0.24 8.01 8.79
CA THR A 165 0.75 7.20 7.66
C THR A 165 2.02 6.49 8.09
N VAL A 166 2.18 5.21 7.73
CA VAL A 166 3.24 4.35 8.27
C VAL A 166 4.07 3.68 7.17
N ASP A 167 5.39 3.69 7.32
CA ASP A 167 6.31 2.87 6.53
C ASP A 167 6.49 1.49 7.17
N TYR A 168 6.63 0.45 6.34
CA TYR A 168 6.83 -0.93 6.78
C TYR A 168 7.81 -1.65 5.83
N ARG A 169 8.50 -2.69 6.32
CA ARG A 169 9.49 -3.40 5.48
C ARG A 169 8.84 -4.05 4.26
N LEU A 170 9.50 -3.92 3.10
CA LEU A 170 9.02 -4.39 1.80
C LEU A 170 9.83 -5.59 1.28
N GLY A 171 9.25 -6.34 0.34
CA GLY A 171 9.92 -7.43 -0.36
C GLY A 171 10.59 -8.45 0.56
N VAL A 172 11.81 -8.85 0.21
CA VAL A 172 12.62 -9.80 0.98
C VAL A 172 12.85 -9.36 2.43
N PHE A 173 12.87 -8.04 2.72
CA PHE A 173 13.04 -7.55 4.09
C PHE A 173 11.80 -7.76 4.97
N GLY A 174 10.60 -7.81 4.36
CA GLY A 174 9.33 -7.97 5.05
C GLY A 174 8.75 -9.38 5.00
N TYR A 175 9.11 -10.19 4.00
CA TYR A 175 8.41 -11.44 3.65
C TYR A 175 9.34 -12.61 3.31
N LEU A 176 10.58 -12.62 3.83
CA LEU A 176 11.49 -13.75 3.64
C LEU A 176 10.87 -15.05 4.18
N ASN A 177 10.76 -16.07 3.33
CA ASN A 177 10.31 -17.41 3.70
C ASN A 177 11.26 -18.46 3.13
N LEU A 178 12.10 -19.09 3.95
CA LEU A 178 13.09 -20.07 3.46
C LEU A 178 12.62 -21.52 3.60
N ASN A 179 11.81 -21.80 4.61
CA ASN A 179 11.13 -23.09 4.81
C ASN A 179 10.06 -22.92 5.91
N PRO A 180 8.76 -23.02 5.59
CA PRO A 180 7.70 -22.85 6.58
C PRO A 180 7.58 -24.03 7.56
N ARG A 181 8.32 -25.12 7.36
CA ARG A 181 8.32 -26.31 8.22
C ARG A 181 9.42 -26.30 9.28
N LEU A 182 10.30 -25.31 9.27
CA LEU A 182 11.42 -25.20 10.22
C LEU A 182 11.19 -24.01 11.18
N ASP A 183 11.52 -24.22 12.45
CA ASP A 183 11.55 -23.15 13.46
C ASP A 183 12.83 -22.32 13.31
N LEU A 184 12.83 -21.42 12.32
CA LEU A 184 13.98 -20.56 12.00
C LEU A 184 14.11 -19.39 12.99
N SER A 185 15.32 -18.85 13.09
CA SER A 185 15.70 -17.70 13.93
C SER A 185 15.13 -16.35 13.48
N ILE A 186 14.29 -16.34 12.44
CA ILE A 186 13.67 -15.16 11.84
C ILE A 186 12.15 -15.21 11.99
N ASN A 187 11.53 -14.04 11.89
CA ASN A 187 10.07 -13.94 11.83
C ASN A 187 9.60 -13.86 10.38
N GLN A 188 8.61 -14.68 10.03
CA GLN A 188 7.85 -14.53 8.79
C GLN A 188 6.86 -13.38 8.93
N ASN A 189 6.30 -12.91 7.80
CA ASN A 189 5.31 -11.83 7.76
C ASN A 189 5.72 -10.59 8.57
N LEU A 190 7.00 -10.24 8.50
CA LEU A 190 7.61 -9.24 9.35
C LEU A 190 7.02 -7.83 9.15
N ALA A 191 6.59 -7.53 7.93
CA ALA A 191 5.82 -6.33 7.61
C ALA A 191 4.54 -6.19 8.45
N LEU A 192 3.82 -7.29 8.73
CA LEU A 192 2.63 -7.26 9.59
C LEU A 192 3.00 -6.88 11.03
N PHE A 193 4.12 -7.40 11.52
CA PHE A 193 4.65 -7.03 12.83
C PHE A 193 5.06 -5.55 12.90
N ASP A 194 5.65 -5.01 11.84
CA ASP A 194 6.00 -3.58 11.77
C ASP A 194 4.77 -2.70 11.95
N VAL A 195 3.71 -3.00 11.22
CA VAL A 195 2.46 -2.23 11.28
C VAL A 195 1.76 -2.40 12.63
N VAL A 196 1.72 -3.61 13.22
CA VAL A 196 1.20 -3.81 14.58
C VAL A 196 2.04 -3.06 15.61
N PHE A 197 3.36 -2.97 15.41
CA PHE A 197 4.25 -2.21 16.29
C PHE A 197 3.98 -0.70 16.20
N ALA A 198 3.73 -0.18 15.00
CA ALA A 198 3.29 1.19 14.79
C ALA A 198 1.89 1.48 15.38
N LEU A 199 0.95 0.55 15.27
CA LEU A 199 -0.35 0.66 15.95
C LEU A 199 -0.19 0.71 17.48
N LYS A 200 0.72 -0.09 18.05
CA LYS A 200 1.06 0.00 19.48
C LYS A 200 1.71 1.34 19.83
N TRP A 201 2.50 1.93 18.94
CA TRP A 201 3.01 3.30 19.11
C TRP A 201 1.85 4.30 19.15
N VAL A 202 0.88 4.20 18.24
CA VAL A 202 -0.33 5.05 18.23
C VAL A 202 -1.07 4.96 19.56
N GLN A 203 -1.26 3.74 20.09
CA GLN A 203 -1.90 3.55 21.39
C GLN A 203 -1.18 4.26 22.55
N ARG A 204 0.15 4.37 22.50
CA ARG A 204 0.95 5.01 23.55
C ARG A 204 1.08 6.52 23.40
N GLU A 205 1.07 7.03 22.17
CA GLU A 205 1.60 8.36 21.86
C GLU A 205 0.60 9.32 21.20
N ILE A 206 -0.49 8.82 20.60
CA ILE A 206 -1.34 9.66 19.72
C ILE A 206 -2.09 10.77 20.47
N ASP A 207 -2.27 10.63 21.78
CA ASP A 207 -2.91 11.63 22.64
C ASP A 207 -2.10 12.93 22.76
N HIS A 208 -0.76 12.85 22.65
CA HIS A 208 0.12 14.02 22.55
C HIS A 208 -0.18 14.86 21.30
N PHE A 209 -0.66 14.22 20.24
CA PHE A 209 -1.07 14.87 18.98
C PHE A 209 -2.55 15.23 18.94
N GLY A 210 -3.31 14.88 19.99
CA GLY A 210 -4.73 15.18 20.13
C GLY A 210 -5.70 14.04 19.80
N GLY A 211 -5.18 12.85 19.50
CA GLY A 211 -5.98 11.69 19.10
C GLY A 211 -6.49 10.91 20.30
N ASP A 212 -7.65 10.27 20.13
CA ASP A 212 -8.16 9.29 21.08
C ASP A 212 -7.70 7.89 20.64
N PRO A 213 -6.82 7.21 21.41
CA PRO A 213 -6.34 5.86 21.07
C PRO A 213 -7.48 4.82 21.02
N LYS A 214 -8.67 5.13 21.56
CA LYS A 214 -9.86 4.26 21.50
C LYS A 214 -10.69 4.46 20.22
N LYS A 215 -10.39 5.47 19.40
CA LYS A 215 -11.11 5.81 18.17
C LYS A 215 -10.21 5.70 16.93
N VAL A 216 -9.46 4.60 16.86
CA VAL A 216 -8.56 4.32 15.74
C VAL A 216 -9.33 3.54 14.68
N THR A 217 -9.34 4.06 13.45
CA THR A 217 -9.76 3.35 12.24
C THR A 217 -8.53 2.80 11.55
N LEU A 218 -8.42 1.47 11.45
CA LEU A 218 -7.42 0.79 10.65
C LEU A 218 -7.82 0.87 9.18
N SER A 219 -6.90 1.29 8.31
CA SER A 219 -7.17 1.40 6.88
C SER A 219 -5.91 1.22 6.03
N GLY A 220 -6.11 0.94 4.76
CA GLY A 220 -5.09 0.95 3.72
C GLY A 220 -5.73 0.89 2.34
N TYR A 221 -4.91 0.91 1.30
CA TYR A 221 -5.36 0.67 -0.07
C TYR A 221 -4.58 -0.47 -0.72
N SER A 222 -5.20 -1.20 -1.67
CA SER A 222 -4.52 -2.28 -2.42
C SER A 222 -3.86 -3.28 -1.45
N SER A 223 -2.59 -3.63 -1.67
CA SER A 223 -1.82 -4.49 -0.75
C SER A 223 -1.76 -3.98 0.70
N GLY A 224 -1.89 -2.66 0.92
CA GLY A 224 -2.01 -2.08 2.25
C GLY A 224 -3.35 -2.41 2.91
N ALA A 225 -4.43 -2.45 2.13
CA ALA A 225 -5.73 -2.93 2.60
C ALA A 225 -5.72 -4.46 2.83
N ASP A 226 -5.05 -5.23 1.98
CA ASP A 226 -4.86 -6.68 2.18
C ASP A 226 -4.16 -6.93 3.54
N MET A 227 -3.03 -6.26 3.77
CA MET A 227 -2.30 -6.32 5.03
C MET A 227 -3.13 -5.85 6.23
N ALA A 228 -3.85 -4.74 6.08
CA ALA A 228 -4.75 -4.24 7.11
C ALA A 228 -5.81 -5.29 7.47
N HIS A 229 -6.32 -6.03 6.47
CA HIS A 229 -7.24 -7.13 6.70
C HIS A 229 -6.55 -8.25 7.52
N TYR A 230 -5.36 -8.71 7.14
CA TYR A 230 -4.65 -9.74 7.94
C TYR A 230 -4.38 -9.29 9.38
N ILE A 231 -4.09 -8.01 9.60
CA ILE A 231 -3.95 -7.42 10.94
C ILE A 231 -5.30 -7.44 11.66
N TYR A 232 -6.39 -7.11 10.97
CA TYR A 232 -7.75 -7.18 11.50
C TYR A 232 -8.13 -8.58 12.01
N LEU A 233 -7.61 -9.64 11.39
CA LEU A 233 -7.86 -11.03 11.78
C LEU A 233 -7.09 -11.48 13.04
N SER A 234 -5.87 -10.98 13.24
CA SER A 234 -4.95 -11.54 14.24
C SER A 234 -5.27 -11.06 15.66
N SER A 235 -5.16 -11.97 16.64
CA SER A 235 -5.33 -11.61 18.05
C SER A 235 -4.22 -10.68 18.56
N LYS A 236 -3.06 -10.63 17.88
CA LYS A 236 -1.94 -9.72 18.20
C LYS A 236 -2.30 -8.24 18.05
N SER A 237 -3.35 -7.92 17.31
CA SER A 237 -3.82 -6.55 17.08
C SER A 237 -5.07 -6.18 17.91
N LYS A 238 -5.56 -7.11 18.75
CA LYS A 238 -6.80 -6.96 19.52
C LYS A 238 -6.78 -5.68 20.37
N GLY A 239 -7.79 -4.85 20.17
CA GLY A 239 -7.97 -3.60 20.91
C GLY A 239 -7.10 -2.43 20.44
N LEU A 240 -6.33 -2.57 19.34
CA LEU A 240 -5.53 -1.48 18.79
C LEU A 240 -6.32 -0.53 17.87
N PHE A 241 -7.52 -0.94 17.45
CA PHE A 241 -8.43 -0.16 16.62
C PHE A 241 -9.88 -0.54 16.92
N SER A 242 -10.80 0.37 16.60
CA SER A 242 -12.23 0.25 16.85
C SER A 242 -13.05 0.17 15.57
N GLN A 243 -12.43 0.34 14.40
CA GLN A 243 -13.09 0.35 13.09
C GLN A 243 -12.11 -0.12 12.01
N PHE A 244 -12.65 -0.65 10.90
CA PHE A 244 -11.87 -1.09 9.75
C PHE A 244 -12.43 -0.53 8.44
N LEU A 245 -11.56 0.12 7.65
CA LEU A 245 -11.87 0.69 6.34
C LEU A 245 -10.97 0.07 5.27
N GLN A 246 -11.56 -0.73 4.39
CA GLN A 246 -10.90 -1.51 3.34
C GLN A 246 -11.11 -0.86 1.96
N LEU A 247 -10.04 -0.32 1.36
CA LEU A 247 -10.09 0.35 0.05
C LEU A 247 -9.41 -0.51 -1.04
N SER A 248 -10.20 -1.13 -1.93
CA SER A 248 -9.68 -1.89 -3.08
C SER A 248 -8.59 -2.92 -2.73
N GLY A 249 -8.79 -3.64 -1.62
CA GLY A 249 -7.99 -4.79 -1.23
C GLY A 249 -8.79 -5.68 -0.32
N SER A 250 -8.28 -6.87 -0.01
CA SER A 250 -8.97 -7.93 0.72
C SER A 250 -7.96 -9.00 1.14
N ARG A 251 -8.34 -9.87 2.08
CA ARG A 251 -7.53 -11.07 2.28
C ARG A 251 -7.59 -11.94 1.01
N LEU A 252 -6.48 -12.59 0.68
CA LEU A 252 -6.45 -13.51 -0.46
C LEU A 252 -7.45 -14.66 -0.24
N VAL A 253 -8.04 -15.13 -1.35
CA VAL A 253 -8.98 -16.26 -1.34
C VAL A 253 -8.36 -17.53 -0.78
N SER A 254 -7.04 -17.63 -0.94
CA SER A 254 -6.18 -18.73 -0.54
C SER A 254 -4.85 -18.13 -0.06
N THR A 255 -4.43 -18.49 1.16
CA THR A 255 -3.14 -18.08 1.72
C THR A 255 -2.40 -19.34 2.14
N THR A 256 -1.35 -19.73 1.41
CA THR A 256 -0.55 -20.93 1.73
C THR A 256 0.65 -20.58 2.60
N ASN A 257 1.18 -21.58 3.30
CA ASN A 257 2.34 -21.40 4.15
C ASN A 257 3.68 -21.41 3.42
N ASN A 258 3.73 -22.06 2.26
CA ASN A 258 4.89 -22.07 1.39
C ASN A 258 4.93 -20.90 0.41
N LYS A 259 4.00 -19.93 0.51
CA LYS A 259 4.06 -18.73 -0.30
C LYS A 259 5.40 -18.00 -0.08
N ASP A 260 5.99 -17.51 -1.18
CA ASP A 260 7.34 -16.94 -1.26
C ASP A 260 8.52 -17.86 -0.91
N GLU A 261 8.31 -19.17 -0.66
CA GLU A 261 9.37 -20.15 -0.34
C GLU A 261 10.40 -20.28 -1.48
N GLU A 262 9.93 -20.58 -2.70
CA GLU A 262 10.79 -20.74 -3.87
C GLU A 262 11.51 -19.43 -4.25
N THR A 263 10.77 -18.32 -4.29
CA THR A 263 11.31 -17.00 -4.60
C THR A 263 12.43 -16.61 -3.62
N SER A 264 12.20 -16.77 -2.31
CA SER A 264 13.20 -16.44 -1.29
C SER A 264 14.47 -17.29 -1.40
N ARG A 265 14.34 -18.56 -1.79
CA ARG A 265 15.49 -19.44 -2.05
C ARG A 265 16.28 -19.00 -3.28
N PHE A 266 15.61 -18.61 -4.36
CA PHE A 266 16.31 -18.05 -5.52
C PHE A 266 16.99 -16.72 -5.23
N ILE A 267 16.39 -15.86 -4.40
CA ILE A 267 17.06 -14.65 -3.92
C ILE A 267 18.30 -15.00 -3.12
N SER A 268 18.23 -16.02 -2.27
CA SER A 268 19.37 -16.48 -1.47
C SER A 268 20.52 -17.02 -2.33
N ILE A 269 20.20 -17.71 -3.43
CA ILE A 269 21.18 -18.20 -4.41
C ILE A 269 21.78 -17.03 -5.20
N GLU A 270 20.94 -16.12 -5.68
CA GLU A 270 21.37 -14.93 -6.44
C GLU A 270 22.28 -14.02 -5.60
N ALA A 271 22.00 -13.92 -4.30
CA ALA A 271 22.80 -13.16 -3.35
C ALA A 271 24.11 -13.87 -2.94
N GLY A 272 24.36 -15.10 -3.42
CA GLY A 272 25.55 -15.90 -3.10
C GLY A 272 25.55 -16.52 -1.69
N CYS A 273 24.41 -16.50 -0.99
CA CYS A 273 24.26 -17.07 0.35
C CYS A 273 23.82 -18.53 0.35
N ALA A 274 23.38 -19.05 -0.80
CA ALA A 274 22.99 -20.44 -0.99
C ALA A 274 23.44 -20.93 -2.37
N THR A 275 23.31 -22.23 -2.61
CA THR A 275 23.53 -22.87 -3.91
C THR A 275 22.37 -23.80 -4.25
N THR A 276 22.34 -24.32 -5.47
CA THR A 276 21.37 -25.35 -5.87
C THR A 276 21.51 -26.66 -5.08
N LEU A 277 22.63 -26.85 -4.37
CA LEU A 277 22.90 -28.01 -3.52
C LEU A 277 22.55 -27.78 -2.04
N THR A 278 22.10 -26.58 -1.66
CA THR A 278 21.73 -26.27 -0.27
C THR A 278 20.57 -27.14 0.19
N ASN A 279 20.73 -27.82 1.33
CA ASN A 279 19.70 -28.65 1.91
C ASN A 279 18.73 -27.81 2.75
N TRP A 280 17.67 -27.34 2.10
CA TRP A 280 16.64 -26.52 2.73
C TRP A 280 15.84 -27.22 3.84
N ASN A 281 15.99 -28.53 4.03
CA ASN A 281 15.35 -29.28 5.11
C ASN A 281 16.24 -29.45 6.35
N LEU A 282 17.50 -29.01 6.30
CA LEU A 282 18.42 -29.06 7.43
C LEU A 282 18.52 -27.67 8.07
N ILE A 283 18.03 -27.53 9.31
CA ILE A 283 17.93 -26.24 10.00
C ILE A 283 19.29 -25.53 10.07
N GLU A 284 20.38 -26.25 10.34
CA GLU A 284 21.72 -25.67 10.44
C GLU A 284 22.22 -25.10 9.10
N GLU A 285 21.78 -25.63 7.96
CA GLU A 285 22.10 -25.07 6.65
C GLU A 285 21.27 -23.82 6.36
N VAL A 286 19.97 -23.86 6.64
CA VAL A 286 19.10 -22.69 6.44
C VAL A 286 19.50 -21.52 7.35
N GLU A 287 19.92 -21.80 8.59
CA GLU A 287 20.44 -20.77 9.50
C GLU A 287 21.76 -20.13 9.01
N LYS A 288 22.61 -20.89 8.32
CA LYS A 288 23.81 -20.31 7.67
C LYS A 288 23.43 -19.38 6.52
N VAL A 289 22.41 -19.73 5.74
CA VAL A 289 21.87 -18.85 4.70
C VAL A 289 21.34 -17.56 5.33
N ILE A 290 20.55 -17.65 6.40
CA ILE A 290 20.05 -16.49 7.14
C ILE A 290 21.20 -15.60 7.64
N LEU A 291 22.21 -16.20 8.26
CA LEU A 291 23.37 -15.45 8.76
C LEU A 291 24.12 -14.72 7.64
N CYS A 292 24.30 -15.36 6.49
CA CYS A 292 24.88 -14.73 5.32
C CYS A 292 24.03 -13.56 4.83
N LEU A 293 22.72 -13.75 4.67
CA LEU A 293 21.78 -12.72 4.20
C LEU A 293 21.76 -11.50 5.15
N LYS A 294 21.85 -11.72 6.48
CA LYS A 294 21.97 -10.65 7.48
C LYS A 294 23.24 -9.82 7.29
N GLY A 295 24.35 -10.43 6.87
CA GLY A 295 25.64 -9.76 6.67
C GLY A 295 25.82 -9.06 5.32
N LEU A 296 24.87 -9.17 4.39
CA LEU A 296 24.97 -8.52 3.07
C LEU A 296 24.71 -7.00 3.16
N PRO A 297 25.29 -6.19 2.28
CA PRO A 297 24.84 -4.82 2.08
C PRO A 297 23.34 -4.80 1.71
N PRO A 298 22.51 -3.98 2.36
CA PRO A 298 21.06 -4.00 2.14
C PRO A 298 20.69 -3.80 0.68
N ARG A 299 21.34 -2.85 0.01
CA ARG A 299 21.06 -2.57 -1.41
C ARG A 299 21.38 -3.75 -2.32
N PHE A 300 22.47 -4.47 -2.05
CA PHE A 300 22.84 -5.65 -2.81
C PHE A 300 21.75 -6.73 -2.71
N LEU A 301 21.20 -6.96 -1.52
CA LEU A 301 20.11 -7.90 -1.33
C LEU A 301 18.83 -7.48 -2.08
N ALA A 302 18.50 -6.18 -2.08
CA ALA A 302 17.39 -5.65 -2.88
C ALA A 302 17.61 -5.84 -4.39
N ASP A 303 18.85 -5.66 -4.86
CA ASP A 303 19.21 -5.86 -6.27
C ASP A 303 19.20 -7.36 -6.65
N SER A 304 19.57 -8.28 -5.73
CA SER A 304 19.40 -9.72 -5.92
C SER A 304 17.92 -10.11 -6.04
N GLN A 305 17.04 -9.50 -5.24
CA GLN A 305 15.58 -9.65 -5.42
C GLN A 305 15.17 -9.19 -6.82
N ARG A 306 15.62 -8.02 -7.27
CA ARG A 306 15.30 -7.51 -8.61
C ARG A 306 15.69 -8.50 -9.72
N ALA A 307 16.88 -9.09 -9.65
CA ALA A 307 17.35 -10.06 -10.63
C ALA A 307 16.53 -11.36 -10.66
N VAL A 308 15.97 -11.78 -9.52
CA VAL A 308 15.02 -12.91 -9.44
C VAL A 308 13.65 -12.51 -10.01
N GLU A 309 13.17 -11.31 -9.72
CA GLU A 309 11.91 -10.77 -10.27
C GLU A 309 11.94 -10.61 -11.79
N ASP A 310 13.07 -10.23 -12.38
CA ASP A 310 13.22 -10.14 -13.84
C ASP A 310 13.08 -11.52 -14.51
N ARG A 311 13.26 -12.62 -13.75
CA ARG A 311 12.97 -14.01 -14.13
C ARG A 311 11.55 -14.48 -13.74
N LEU A 312 10.70 -13.55 -13.31
CA LEU A 312 9.30 -13.72 -12.87
C LEU A 312 9.13 -14.41 -11.49
N TYR A 313 10.24 -14.44 -10.76
CA TYR A 313 10.44 -14.63 -9.33
C TYR A 313 9.90 -13.50 -8.42
N VAL A 314 8.60 -13.39 -8.16
CA VAL A 314 8.07 -12.24 -7.39
C VAL A 314 7.67 -12.65 -5.96
N ILE A 315 8.07 -11.82 -4.97
CA ILE A 315 7.55 -11.89 -3.60
C ILE A 315 6.11 -11.37 -3.61
N ALA A 316 5.16 -12.23 -3.25
CA ALA A 316 3.74 -11.96 -3.32
C ALA A 316 3.14 -11.49 -1.97
N GLY A 317 3.94 -11.43 -0.90
CA GLY A 317 3.58 -10.79 0.37
C GLY A 317 3.11 -11.78 1.43
N VAL A 318 2.01 -11.47 2.12
CA VAL A 318 1.56 -12.24 3.30
C VAL A 318 1.37 -13.72 2.98
N ASN A 319 1.92 -14.58 3.82
CA ASN A 319 1.81 -16.04 3.79
C ASN A 319 1.22 -16.59 5.08
N GLN A 320 0.64 -17.78 5.06
CA GLN A 320 0.21 -18.45 6.29
C GLN A 320 1.47 -18.88 7.06
N ASP A 321 1.51 -18.69 8.37
CA ASP A 321 2.63 -19.14 9.19
C ASP A 321 2.15 -19.85 10.45
N TYR A 322 3.08 -20.58 11.08
CA TYR A 322 2.86 -21.39 12.27
C TYR A 322 4.12 -21.38 13.14
N GLY A 323 3.97 -21.67 14.43
CA GLY A 323 5.09 -21.78 15.37
C GLY A 323 5.26 -20.55 16.27
N ILE A 324 6.34 -20.53 17.05
CA ILE A 324 6.54 -19.49 18.09
C ILE A 324 6.81 -18.10 17.52
N ASN A 325 7.35 -18.04 16.29
CA ASN A 325 7.71 -16.81 15.60
C ASN A 325 6.65 -16.36 14.58
N SER A 326 5.47 -17.00 14.54
CA SER A 326 4.41 -16.73 13.58
C SER A 326 3.58 -15.48 13.91
N PHE A 327 3.05 -14.85 12.87
CA PHE A 327 2.06 -13.79 12.99
C PHE A 327 0.67 -14.34 13.29
N PHE A 328 0.27 -15.42 12.62
CA PHE A 328 -1.07 -15.99 12.79
C PHE A 328 -1.11 -17.04 13.90
N GLU A 329 -2.22 -17.04 14.65
CA GLU A 329 -2.49 -18.01 15.72
C GLU A 329 -3.05 -19.34 15.19
N LYS A 330 -3.64 -19.32 14.00
CA LYS A 330 -4.25 -20.45 13.27
C LYS A 330 -4.46 -20.07 11.80
N ASP A 331 -5.10 -20.95 11.03
CA ASP A 331 -5.49 -20.65 9.65
C ASP A 331 -6.28 -19.34 9.53
N VAL A 332 -5.90 -18.52 8.57
CA VAL A 332 -6.53 -17.22 8.25
C VAL A 332 -8.04 -17.35 8.04
N ASP A 333 -8.51 -18.40 7.39
CA ASP A 333 -9.96 -18.62 7.18
C ASP A 333 -10.71 -18.90 8.49
N LEU A 334 -10.08 -19.56 9.47
CA LEU A 334 -10.66 -19.76 10.79
C LEU A 334 -10.68 -18.46 11.60
N LEU A 335 -9.65 -17.63 11.48
CA LEU A 335 -9.64 -16.30 12.09
C LEU A 335 -10.73 -15.40 11.52
N ALA A 336 -10.97 -15.46 10.20
CA ALA A 336 -12.01 -14.69 9.54
C ALA A 336 -13.45 -15.06 9.98
N ALA A 337 -13.65 -16.24 10.56
CA ALA A 337 -14.92 -16.65 11.16
C ALA A 337 -15.12 -16.14 12.60
N GLU A 338 -14.07 -15.60 13.23
CA GLU A 338 -14.04 -15.17 14.63
C GLU A 338 -13.70 -13.68 14.78
N LEU A 339 -14.02 -12.90 13.75
CA LEU A 339 -13.78 -11.46 13.71
C LEU A 339 -14.41 -10.72 14.89
N PRO A 340 -13.74 -9.69 15.44
CA PRO A 340 -14.37 -8.82 16.41
C PRO A 340 -15.47 -7.99 15.71
N PRO A 341 -16.65 -7.79 16.35
CA PRO A 341 -17.79 -7.12 15.74
C PRO A 341 -17.64 -5.59 15.74
N ILE A 342 -16.60 -5.09 15.07
CA ILE A 342 -16.33 -3.66 14.92
C ILE A 342 -16.88 -3.14 13.59
N PRO A 343 -17.25 -1.85 13.48
CA PRO A 343 -17.68 -1.27 12.22
C PRO A 343 -16.71 -1.53 11.06
N PHE A 344 -17.26 -2.01 9.95
CA PHE A 344 -16.54 -2.39 8.75
C PHE A 344 -17.08 -1.60 7.56
N MET A 345 -16.21 -0.98 6.77
CA MET A 345 -16.58 -0.45 5.46
C MET A 345 -15.58 -0.94 4.43
N GLY A 346 -16.06 -1.60 3.38
CA GLY A 346 -15.24 -2.08 2.28
C GLY A 346 -15.73 -1.55 0.93
N GLY A 347 -14.86 -1.57 -0.06
CA GLY A 347 -15.25 -1.32 -1.43
C GLY A 347 -14.14 -1.56 -2.44
N THR A 348 -14.53 -1.47 -3.71
CA THR A 348 -13.68 -1.67 -4.88
C THR A 348 -13.89 -0.53 -5.88
N THR A 349 -13.01 -0.42 -6.87
CA THR A 349 -13.27 0.37 -8.09
C THR A 349 -13.93 -0.50 -9.14
N GLU A 350 -14.67 0.11 -10.09
CA GLU A 350 -15.40 -0.67 -11.09
C GLU A 350 -14.49 -1.52 -12.01
N HIS A 351 -13.31 -1.00 -12.36
CA HIS A 351 -12.37 -1.59 -13.32
C HIS A 351 -10.97 -1.83 -12.72
N GLU A 352 -10.89 -2.32 -11.47
CA GLU A 352 -9.65 -2.59 -10.70
C GLU A 352 -8.38 -2.72 -11.55
N LEU A 353 -8.02 -3.91 -12.03
CA LEU A 353 -6.81 -4.06 -12.83
C LEU A 353 -7.07 -4.21 -14.33
N SER A 354 -8.27 -4.66 -14.72
CA SER A 354 -8.62 -4.98 -16.10
C SER A 354 -7.57 -5.84 -16.83
N LEU A 355 -6.89 -6.76 -16.11
CA LEU A 355 -5.80 -7.59 -16.67
C LEU A 355 -6.31 -8.51 -17.77
N SER A 356 -7.59 -8.89 -17.73
CA SER A 356 -8.23 -9.74 -18.74
C SER A 356 -8.68 -9.00 -19.99
N LYS A 357 -8.32 -7.71 -20.18
CA LYS A 357 -8.71 -6.94 -21.38
C LYS A 357 -8.30 -7.59 -22.70
N ALA A 358 -7.21 -8.37 -22.70
CA ALA A 358 -6.74 -9.09 -23.88
C ALA A 358 -7.72 -10.17 -24.39
N VAL A 359 -8.72 -10.55 -23.58
CA VAL A 359 -9.82 -11.45 -23.98
C VAL A 359 -10.70 -10.82 -25.04
N VAL A 360 -10.87 -9.51 -25.04
CA VAL A 360 -11.70 -8.82 -26.02
C VAL A 360 -10.82 -8.32 -27.17
N LYS A 361 -11.08 -8.83 -28.37
CA LYS A 361 -10.39 -8.44 -29.60
C LYS A 361 -11.35 -7.73 -30.54
N THR A 362 -10.80 -6.98 -31.49
CA THR A 362 -11.57 -6.20 -32.46
C THR A 362 -11.20 -6.67 -33.86
N TYR A 363 -12.20 -7.06 -34.66
CA TYR A 363 -12.03 -7.34 -36.07
C TYR A 363 -11.71 -6.06 -36.85
N GLN A 364 -11.20 -6.19 -38.08
CA GLN A 364 -10.89 -5.02 -38.94
C GLN A 364 -12.11 -4.11 -39.21
N ASN A 365 -13.32 -4.66 -39.15
CA ASN A 365 -14.56 -3.90 -39.32
C ASN A 365 -15.04 -3.19 -38.03
N GLY A 366 -14.29 -3.27 -36.93
CA GLY A 366 -14.63 -2.65 -35.64
C GLY A 366 -15.48 -3.52 -34.72
N THR A 367 -15.99 -4.67 -35.17
CA THR A 367 -16.78 -5.57 -34.30
C THR A 367 -15.88 -6.22 -33.25
N LYS A 368 -16.29 -6.14 -31.98
CA LYS A 368 -15.59 -6.79 -30.86
C LYS A 368 -16.03 -8.25 -30.72
N TYR A 369 -15.10 -9.13 -30.35
CA TYR A 369 -15.34 -10.55 -30.11
C TYR A 369 -14.47 -11.09 -28.97
N THR A 370 -14.89 -12.22 -28.40
CA THR A 370 -14.15 -12.94 -27.36
C THR A 370 -13.09 -13.84 -27.99
N ASP A 371 -11.83 -13.59 -27.68
CA ASP A 371 -10.73 -14.50 -27.99
C ASP A 371 -10.77 -15.70 -27.05
N MET A 372 -11.18 -16.87 -27.56
CA MET A 372 -11.37 -18.06 -26.74
C MET A 372 -10.07 -18.61 -26.13
N LYS A 373 -8.89 -18.34 -26.73
CA LYS A 373 -7.60 -18.78 -26.16
C LYS A 373 -7.23 -17.91 -24.97
N ALA A 374 -7.37 -16.59 -25.13
CA ALA A 374 -7.19 -15.65 -24.02
C ALA A 374 -8.21 -15.93 -22.91
N LEU A 375 -9.49 -16.15 -23.25
CA LEU A 375 -10.52 -16.47 -22.26
C LEU A 375 -10.17 -17.71 -21.44
N ALA A 376 -9.82 -18.82 -22.10
CA ALA A 376 -9.44 -20.04 -21.40
C ALA A 376 -8.26 -19.81 -20.46
N PHE A 377 -7.25 -19.06 -20.92
CA PHE A 377 -6.09 -18.68 -20.12
C PHE A 377 -6.49 -17.89 -18.87
N TYR A 378 -7.24 -16.78 -18.99
CA TYR A 378 -7.60 -15.99 -17.81
C TYR A 378 -8.56 -16.71 -16.86
N CYS A 379 -9.40 -17.60 -17.37
CA CYS A 379 -10.22 -18.48 -16.53
C CYS A 379 -9.36 -19.40 -15.67
N GLU A 380 -8.40 -20.11 -16.27
CA GLU A 380 -7.44 -20.93 -15.54
C GLU A 380 -6.62 -20.08 -14.54
N PHE A 381 -6.17 -18.90 -14.96
CA PHE A 381 -5.38 -17.99 -14.12
C PHE A 381 -6.14 -17.55 -12.86
N SER A 382 -7.39 -17.14 -13.05
CA SER A 382 -8.23 -16.58 -11.97
C SER A 382 -8.52 -17.62 -10.88
N LEU A 383 -8.55 -18.90 -11.27
CA LEU A 383 -8.84 -20.03 -10.40
C LEU A 383 -7.58 -20.75 -9.89
N LEU A 384 -6.38 -20.33 -10.31
CA LEU A 384 -5.15 -21.07 -10.08
C LEU A 384 -4.79 -21.29 -8.61
N GLU A 385 -5.16 -20.35 -7.75
CA GLU A 385 -4.91 -20.42 -6.30
C GLU A 385 -5.97 -21.23 -5.54
N MET A 386 -7.05 -21.63 -6.22
CA MET A 386 -8.17 -22.40 -5.69
C MET A 386 -8.24 -23.76 -6.40
N MET A 387 -7.77 -24.81 -5.74
CA MET A 387 -7.91 -26.17 -6.26
C MET A 387 -9.30 -26.71 -5.93
N PHE A 388 -10.21 -26.64 -6.89
CA PHE A 388 -11.55 -27.22 -6.78
C PHE A 388 -11.50 -28.75 -6.87
N GLU A 389 -12.48 -29.41 -6.24
CA GLU A 389 -12.67 -30.87 -6.34
C GLU A 389 -12.72 -31.34 -7.80
N ASN A 390 -13.32 -30.55 -8.69
CA ASN A 390 -13.25 -30.73 -10.14
C ASN A 390 -12.72 -29.47 -10.84
N GLN A 391 -11.39 -29.33 -10.86
CA GLN A 391 -10.71 -28.17 -11.46
C GLN A 391 -11.02 -27.97 -12.95
N THR A 392 -11.10 -29.06 -13.73
CA THR A 392 -11.43 -28.96 -15.15
C THR A 392 -12.82 -28.36 -15.36
N LEU A 393 -13.82 -28.86 -14.61
CA LEU A 393 -15.17 -28.32 -14.66
C LEU A 393 -15.21 -26.86 -14.17
N ALA A 394 -14.42 -26.49 -13.17
CA ALA A 394 -14.32 -25.11 -12.69
C ALA A 394 -13.90 -24.14 -13.82
N ILE A 395 -12.88 -24.53 -14.59
CA ILE A 395 -12.39 -23.77 -15.75
C ILE A 395 -13.44 -23.73 -16.87
N GLU A 396 -14.08 -24.87 -17.18
CA GLU A 396 -15.15 -24.94 -18.18
C GLU A 396 -16.34 -24.04 -17.83
N LEU A 397 -16.75 -24.01 -16.55
CA LEU A 397 -17.80 -23.14 -16.05
C LEU A 397 -17.41 -21.66 -16.17
N CYS A 398 -16.16 -21.30 -15.85
CA CYS A 398 -15.67 -19.94 -16.08
C CYS A 398 -15.79 -19.54 -17.55
N ILE A 399 -15.31 -20.38 -18.47
CA ILE A 399 -15.37 -20.11 -19.92
C ILE A 399 -16.83 -19.98 -20.36
N ALA A 400 -17.70 -20.87 -19.92
CA ALA A 400 -19.12 -20.87 -20.28
C ALA A 400 -19.84 -19.59 -19.81
N ASP A 401 -19.49 -19.08 -18.62
CA ASP A 401 -20.10 -17.90 -18.03
C ASP A 401 -19.68 -16.60 -18.74
N HIS A 402 -18.44 -16.51 -19.23
CA HIS A 402 -17.88 -15.27 -19.77
C HIS A 402 -17.86 -15.19 -21.31
N LYS A 403 -17.94 -16.31 -22.04
CA LYS A 403 -17.71 -16.34 -23.49
C LYS A 403 -18.58 -15.39 -24.33
N ASN A 404 -19.81 -15.12 -23.87
CA ASN A 404 -20.80 -14.32 -24.59
C ASN A 404 -21.00 -12.92 -23.99
N ASP A 405 -20.27 -12.57 -22.93
CA ASP A 405 -20.35 -11.28 -22.26
C ASP A 405 -19.01 -10.56 -22.39
N LEU A 406 -18.89 -9.69 -23.40
CA LEU A 406 -17.66 -8.95 -23.66
C LEU A 406 -17.26 -8.04 -22.50
N TYR A 407 -18.22 -7.57 -21.71
CA TYR A 407 -17.94 -6.70 -20.58
C TYR A 407 -17.34 -7.50 -19.42
N ARG A 408 -17.97 -8.61 -19.03
CA ARG A 408 -17.44 -9.46 -17.94
C ARG A 408 -16.19 -10.21 -18.36
N ALA A 409 -16.06 -10.59 -19.63
CA ALA A 409 -14.87 -11.27 -20.14
C ALA A 409 -13.57 -10.45 -19.97
N LYS A 410 -13.64 -9.11 -19.97
CA LYS A 410 -12.47 -8.26 -19.68
C LYS A 410 -12.18 -8.07 -18.18
N LEU A 411 -13.08 -8.52 -17.29
CA LEU A 411 -13.04 -8.29 -15.84
C LEU A 411 -12.90 -9.58 -15.02
N ILE A 412 -12.54 -10.72 -15.62
CA ILE A 412 -12.43 -12.01 -14.91
C ILE A 412 -11.53 -11.90 -13.67
N ILE A 413 -10.37 -11.24 -13.81
CA ILE A 413 -9.45 -11.06 -12.69
C ILE A 413 -9.99 -10.08 -11.65
N ASP A 414 -10.60 -8.99 -12.06
CA ASP A 414 -11.24 -8.01 -11.19
C ASP A 414 -12.37 -8.65 -10.34
N GLU A 415 -13.20 -9.47 -10.98
CA GLU A 415 -14.25 -10.23 -10.34
C GLU A 415 -13.70 -11.22 -9.31
N MET A 416 -12.70 -12.01 -9.70
CA MET A 416 -12.20 -13.13 -8.89
C MET A 416 -11.17 -12.75 -7.83
N LYS A 417 -10.38 -11.68 -8.05
CA LYS A 417 -9.28 -11.27 -7.18
C LYS A 417 -9.58 -10.02 -6.35
N TYR A 418 -10.63 -9.26 -6.66
CA TYR A 418 -11.02 -8.07 -5.88
C TYR A 418 -12.46 -8.16 -5.40
N PHE A 419 -13.43 -8.27 -6.31
CA PHE A 419 -14.84 -8.20 -5.93
C PHE A 419 -15.29 -9.38 -5.05
N ILE A 420 -15.05 -10.63 -5.47
CA ILE A 420 -15.45 -11.81 -4.69
C ILE A 420 -14.78 -11.82 -3.31
N PRO A 421 -13.46 -11.60 -3.18
CA PRO A 421 -12.82 -11.44 -1.86
C PRO A 421 -13.43 -10.34 -0.99
N ALA A 422 -13.59 -9.11 -1.51
CA ALA A 422 -14.16 -8.00 -0.76
C ALA A 422 -15.60 -8.29 -0.31
N LEU A 423 -16.40 -8.96 -1.15
CA LEU A 423 -17.74 -9.40 -0.80
C LEU A 423 -17.73 -10.46 0.31
N ARG A 424 -16.79 -11.42 0.28
CA ARG A 424 -16.62 -12.42 1.36
C ARG A 424 -16.27 -11.73 2.67
N ASP A 425 -15.39 -10.75 2.63
CA ASP A 425 -14.92 -10.00 3.79
C ASP A 425 -16.05 -9.22 4.48
N VAL A 426 -16.87 -8.50 3.71
CA VAL A 426 -18.05 -7.80 4.23
C VAL A 426 -19.07 -8.80 4.78
N LYS A 427 -19.31 -9.92 4.09
CA LYS A 427 -20.21 -10.98 4.59
C LYS A 427 -19.73 -11.57 5.92
N ASN A 428 -18.43 -11.77 6.08
CA ASN A 428 -17.82 -12.26 7.32
C ASN A 428 -17.95 -11.23 8.46
N ALA A 429 -17.82 -9.93 8.17
CA ALA A 429 -18.09 -8.89 9.15
C ALA A 429 -19.57 -8.94 9.62
N VAL A 430 -20.53 -9.05 8.69
CA VAL A 430 -21.95 -9.16 9.06
C VAL A 430 -22.25 -10.43 9.85
N SER A 431 -21.67 -11.58 9.48
CA SER A 431 -21.91 -12.85 10.17
C SER A 431 -21.45 -12.86 11.62
N THR A 432 -20.47 -12.02 11.97
CA THR A 432 -19.97 -11.82 13.34
C THR A 432 -20.71 -10.72 14.10
N GLY A 433 -21.68 -10.06 13.48
CA GLY A 433 -22.52 -9.02 14.09
C GLY A 433 -21.97 -7.60 13.95
N ALA A 434 -20.96 -7.38 13.11
CA ALA A 434 -20.46 -6.03 12.84
C ALA A 434 -21.48 -5.21 12.00
N PRO A 435 -21.62 -3.91 12.27
CA PRO A 435 -22.25 -3.00 11.31
C PRO A 435 -21.31 -2.84 10.10
N ALA A 436 -21.69 -3.44 8.98
CA ALA A 436 -20.88 -3.44 7.76
C ALA A 436 -21.53 -2.61 6.64
N PHE A 437 -20.71 -1.99 5.80
CA PHE A 437 -21.14 -1.20 4.64
C PHE A 437 -20.28 -1.55 3.42
N PHE A 438 -20.90 -1.55 2.23
CA PHE A 438 -20.20 -1.86 0.99
C PHE A 438 -20.41 -0.77 -0.05
N TYR A 439 -19.34 -0.34 -0.70
CA TYR A 439 -19.38 0.68 -1.76
C TYR A 439 -18.67 0.19 -3.02
N ASN A 440 -18.98 0.83 -4.15
CA ASN A 440 -18.25 0.68 -5.39
C ASN A 440 -17.92 2.04 -5.96
N PHE A 441 -16.67 2.30 -6.31
CA PHE A 441 -16.29 3.54 -6.97
C PHE A 441 -16.47 3.40 -8.49
N GLU A 442 -17.45 4.12 -9.04
CA GLU A 442 -17.92 4.00 -10.43
C GLU A 442 -17.64 5.25 -11.26
N TYR A 443 -17.12 6.32 -10.66
CA TYR A 443 -16.95 7.61 -11.34
C TYR A 443 -15.79 7.57 -12.37
N PRO A 444 -16.07 7.63 -13.69
CA PRO A 444 -15.05 7.41 -14.71
C PRO A 444 -14.37 8.71 -15.19
N VAL A 445 -15.00 9.86 -14.94
CA VAL A 445 -14.58 11.16 -15.48
C VAL A 445 -13.57 11.82 -14.55
N MET A 446 -12.29 11.53 -14.73
CA MET A 446 -11.23 12.26 -14.04
C MET A 446 -10.56 13.18 -15.07
N GLY A 447 -10.43 14.48 -14.77
CA GLY A 447 -9.76 15.43 -15.67
C GLY A 447 -8.28 15.11 -15.88
N ASP A 448 -7.50 16.07 -16.39
CA ASP A 448 -6.03 15.92 -16.57
C ASP A 448 -5.26 15.73 -15.24
N SER A 449 -5.94 15.82 -14.10
CA SER A 449 -5.45 15.43 -12.77
C SER A 449 -5.01 13.95 -12.69
N PHE A 450 -5.41 13.15 -13.68
CA PHE A 450 -5.33 11.70 -13.75
C PHE A 450 -3.92 11.08 -14.00
N ILE A 451 -2.83 11.83 -13.83
CA ILE A 451 -1.50 11.20 -13.78
C ILE A 451 -1.34 10.54 -12.41
N THR A 452 -1.77 9.28 -12.29
CA THR A 452 -1.57 8.51 -11.06
C THR A 452 -0.10 8.21 -10.84
N THR A 453 0.25 7.83 -9.61
CA THR A 453 1.56 7.25 -9.31
C THR A 453 1.80 5.94 -10.07
N GLU A 454 0.81 5.31 -10.70
CA GLU A 454 0.94 4.10 -11.52
C GLU A 454 1.06 4.38 -13.03
N GLY A 455 0.58 5.51 -13.56
CA GLY A 455 0.79 5.91 -14.96
C GLY A 455 -0.41 6.63 -15.59
N SER A 456 -0.24 7.12 -16.82
CA SER A 456 -1.25 7.84 -17.63
C SER A 456 -1.96 6.96 -18.68
N ASP A 457 -1.62 5.68 -18.77
CA ASP A 457 -1.95 4.82 -19.92
C ASP A 457 -3.30 4.09 -19.79
N ILE A 458 -4.14 4.51 -18.84
CA ILE A 458 -5.47 3.93 -18.65
C ILE A 458 -6.47 4.62 -19.59
N LEU A 459 -6.98 3.82 -20.54
CA LEU A 459 -7.98 4.24 -21.52
C LEU A 459 -9.28 4.67 -20.81
N PRO A 460 -10.03 5.67 -21.33
CA PRO A 460 -11.28 6.13 -20.73
C PRO A 460 -12.31 5.02 -20.45
N GLU A 461 -12.41 4.01 -21.32
CA GLU A 461 -13.31 2.86 -21.18
C GLU A 461 -12.94 1.84 -20.10
N ASP A 462 -11.76 2.00 -19.49
CA ASP A 462 -11.25 1.16 -18.41
C ASP A 462 -11.17 1.97 -17.09
N ARG A 463 -11.89 3.11 -17.01
CA ARG A 463 -11.98 3.95 -15.81
C ARG A 463 -13.34 3.76 -15.11
N PRO A 464 -13.37 3.83 -13.77
CA PRO A 464 -12.23 3.98 -12.88
C PRO A 464 -11.51 2.65 -12.59
N ALA A 465 -10.19 2.66 -12.77
CA ALA A 465 -9.26 1.60 -12.44
C ALA A 465 -8.81 1.65 -10.96
N HIS A 466 -7.99 0.68 -10.59
CA HIS A 466 -7.39 0.52 -9.27
C HIS A 466 -6.70 1.81 -8.80
N VAL A 467 -6.87 2.13 -7.51
CA VAL A 467 -6.30 3.32 -6.84
C VAL A 467 -6.86 4.66 -7.33
N MET A 468 -7.73 4.70 -8.35
CA MET A 468 -8.26 5.96 -8.86
C MET A 468 -9.15 6.68 -7.84
N ASP A 469 -9.80 5.95 -6.95
CA ASP A 469 -10.57 6.53 -5.84
C ASP A 469 -9.67 7.17 -4.76
N CYS A 470 -8.47 6.61 -4.56
CA CYS A 470 -7.47 7.12 -3.62
C CYS A 470 -6.90 8.50 -4.01
N ILE A 471 -7.06 8.93 -5.28
CA ILE A 471 -6.79 10.30 -5.73
C ILE A 471 -7.60 11.31 -4.89
N TYR A 472 -8.86 10.99 -4.60
CA TYR A 472 -9.73 11.85 -3.81
C TYR A 472 -9.63 11.57 -2.30
N PHE A 473 -9.05 10.44 -1.90
CA PHE A 473 -8.91 10.04 -0.50
C PHE A 473 -7.68 10.67 0.17
N LEU A 474 -6.47 10.39 -0.33
CA LEU A 474 -5.19 10.87 0.22
C LEU A 474 -4.30 11.56 -0.81
N GLY A 475 -4.82 11.77 -2.03
CA GLY A 475 -4.13 12.54 -3.06
C GLY A 475 -3.05 11.75 -3.79
N ASN A 476 -3.32 10.49 -4.15
CA ASN A 476 -2.43 9.64 -4.95
C ASN A 476 -2.34 10.10 -6.43
N HIS A 477 -2.07 11.38 -6.68
CA HIS A 477 -1.98 11.96 -8.01
C HIS A 477 -0.78 12.90 -8.16
N LYS A 478 -0.33 13.09 -9.40
CA LYS A 478 0.70 14.07 -9.79
C LYS A 478 0.12 15.22 -10.61
N GLY A 479 -1.13 15.09 -11.05
CA GLY A 479 -1.82 16.10 -11.86
C GLY A 479 -2.37 17.24 -11.01
N ILE A 480 -2.76 18.33 -11.69
CA ILE A 480 -3.35 19.51 -11.05
C ILE A 480 -4.86 19.36 -11.08
N PHE A 481 -5.51 19.46 -9.92
CA PHE A 481 -6.97 19.43 -9.83
C PHE A 481 -7.59 20.66 -10.47
N VAL A 482 -8.66 20.43 -11.23
CA VAL A 482 -9.60 21.50 -11.64
C VAL A 482 -10.71 21.65 -10.60
N GLU A 483 -11.49 22.73 -10.68
CA GLU A 483 -12.56 23.01 -9.70
C GLU A 483 -13.54 21.84 -9.53
N ARG A 484 -13.88 21.15 -10.62
CA ARG A 484 -14.76 19.98 -10.57
C ARG A 484 -14.17 18.85 -9.73
N ASP A 485 -12.86 18.61 -9.81
CA ASP A 485 -12.17 17.57 -9.03
C ASP A 485 -12.25 17.90 -7.52
N TYR A 486 -12.08 19.17 -7.15
CA TYR A 486 -12.25 19.63 -5.77
C TYR A 486 -13.67 19.40 -5.25
N GLN A 487 -14.69 19.71 -6.06
CA GLN A 487 -16.09 19.47 -5.72
C GLN A 487 -16.39 17.98 -5.53
N ILE A 488 -15.88 17.13 -6.43
CA ILE A 488 -16.00 15.67 -6.32
C ILE A 488 -15.31 15.16 -5.07
N ARG A 489 -14.06 15.60 -4.81
CA ARG A 489 -13.30 15.24 -3.62
C ARG A 489 -14.12 15.48 -2.35
N ARG A 490 -14.73 16.66 -2.23
CA ARG A 490 -15.53 17.04 -1.06
C ARG A 490 -16.73 16.12 -0.85
N LEU A 491 -17.41 15.72 -1.92
CA LEU A 491 -18.58 14.83 -1.83
C LEU A 491 -18.16 13.38 -1.60
N TYR A 492 -17.10 12.93 -2.27
CA TYR A 492 -16.53 11.60 -2.13
C TYR A 492 -16.05 11.33 -0.71
N ILE A 493 -15.35 12.27 -0.08
CA ILE A 493 -14.70 12.04 1.21
C ILE A 493 -15.68 12.06 2.39
N ALA A 494 -16.85 12.69 2.22
CA ALA A 494 -17.78 12.93 3.33
C ALA A 494 -18.27 11.63 4.02
N PRO A 495 -18.68 10.57 3.29
CA PRO A 495 -19.02 9.28 3.90
C PRO A 495 -17.86 8.66 4.69
N PHE A 496 -16.62 8.76 4.18
CA PHE A 496 -15.45 8.19 4.87
C PHE A 496 -15.09 8.97 6.14
N VAL A 497 -15.17 10.31 6.11
CA VAL A 497 -15.01 11.15 7.31
C VAL A 497 -16.03 10.76 8.37
N ASN A 498 -17.30 10.59 8.00
CA ASN A 498 -18.33 10.17 8.94
C ASN A 498 -18.12 8.74 9.46
N PHE A 499 -17.69 7.83 8.59
CA PHE A 499 -17.30 6.49 9.01
C PHE A 499 -16.19 6.58 10.05
N ILE A 500 -15.04 7.21 9.77
CA ILE A 500 -13.91 7.34 10.72
C ILE A 500 -14.32 7.95 12.08
N LYS A 501 -15.33 8.82 12.10
CA LYS A 501 -15.81 9.45 13.33
C LYS A 501 -16.81 8.60 14.12
N THR A 502 -17.63 7.79 13.44
CA THR A 502 -18.86 7.23 14.03
C THR A 502 -19.07 5.74 13.80
N GLY A 503 -18.31 5.11 12.91
CA GLY A 503 -18.59 3.77 12.40
C GLY A 503 -19.72 3.70 11.39
N ASN A 504 -20.28 4.83 10.95
CA ASN A 504 -21.37 4.88 9.99
C ASN A 504 -21.06 5.89 8.87
N PRO A 505 -21.11 5.50 7.58
CA PRO A 505 -20.81 6.39 6.47
C PRO A 505 -21.98 7.31 6.05
N THR A 506 -23.14 7.19 6.68
CA THR A 506 -24.29 8.06 6.40
C THR A 506 -23.96 9.52 6.67
N THR A 507 -24.31 10.40 5.72
CA THR A 507 -24.16 11.85 5.80
C THR A 507 -25.53 12.52 5.77
N ASP A 508 -25.56 13.85 5.92
CA ASP A 508 -26.80 14.63 5.77
C ASP A 508 -27.40 14.54 4.36
N LEU A 509 -26.57 14.27 3.35
CA LEU A 509 -26.98 14.21 1.94
C LEU A 509 -27.28 12.78 1.47
N TYR A 510 -26.57 11.80 2.02
CA TYR A 510 -26.58 10.43 1.53
C TYR A 510 -26.67 9.43 2.66
N LYS A 511 -27.72 8.60 2.61
CA LYS A 511 -27.93 7.49 3.52
C LYS A 511 -27.19 6.25 3.01
N PHE A 512 -26.42 5.64 3.90
CA PHE A 512 -25.80 4.33 3.68
C PHE A 512 -26.53 3.31 4.55
N ASP A 513 -27.22 2.39 3.91
CA ASP A 513 -27.83 1.27 4.63
C ASP A 513 -26.75 0.23 4.96
N GLN A 514 -26.87 -0.41 6.12
CA GLN A 514 -26.01 -1.54 6.46
C GLN A 514 -26.14 -2.65 5.40
N PHE A 515 -25.05 -3.37 5.17
CA PHE A 515 -25.00 -4.46 4.22
C PHE A 515 -25.92 -5.61 4.67
N ASP A 516 -26.88 -5.96 3.82
CA ASP A 516 -27.74 -7.12 3.93
C ASP A 516 -27.28 -8.17 2.90
N PRO A 517 -26.71 -9.31 3.35
CA PRO A 517 -26.28 -10.39 2.47
C PRO A 517 -27.37 -10.93 1.53
N LYS A 518 -28.66 -10.77 1.85
CA LYS A 518 -29.78 -11.19 0.99
C LYS A 518 -30.03 -10.22 -0.16
N LEU A 519 -29.87 -8.91 0.09
CA LEU A 519 -30.03 -7.88 -0.93
C LEU A 519 -28.76 -7.67 -1.74
N ASN A 520 -27.61 -8.00 -1.15
CA ASN A 520 -26.29 -7.69 -1.68
C ASN A 520 -26.23 -6.20 -2.09
N ASN A 521 -26.67 -5.34 -1.16
CA ASN A 521 -26.79 -3.91 -1.35
C ASN A 521 -25.42 -3.22 -1.23
N TYR A 522 -25.26 -2.12 -1.95
CA TYR A 522 -24.03 -1.35 -1.98
C TYR A 522 -24.32 0.10 -2.33
N PHE A 523 -23.38 0.98 -2.01
CA PHE A 523 -23.43 2.38 -2.41
C PHE A 523 -22.51 2.62 -3.63
N PRO A 524 -23.07 2.80 -4.84
CA PRO A 524 -22.31 3.24 -6.00
C PRO A 524 -21.93 4.72 -5.86
N ILE A 525 -20.62 4.96 -5.78
CA ILE A 525 -20.04 6.30 -5.78
C ILE A 525 -19.81 6.70 -7.24
N ASN A 526 -20.76 7.46 -7.77
CA ASN A 526 -20.72 8.06 -9.09
C ASN A 526 -21.37 9.45 -9.02
N PHE A 527 -21.07 10.33 -9.97
CA PHE A 527 -21.58 11.70 -9.98
C PHE A 527 -22.19 12.03 -11.34
N ASP A 528 -23.45 12.49 -11.32
CA ASP A 528 -24.06 13.05 -12.52
C ASP A 528 -23.49 14.44 -12.87
N GLU A 529 -24.04 15.06 -13.91
CA GLU A 529 -23.64 16.40 -14.35
C GLU A 529 -23.77 17.46 -13.23
N ASN A 530 -24.72 17.26 -12.31
CA ASN A 530 -25.05 18.13 -11.18
C ASN A 530 -24.37 17.70 -9.87
N LEU A 531 -23.40 16.78 -9.93
CA LEU A 531 -22.65 16.25 -8.79
C LEU A 531 -23.50 15.45 -7.79
N LYS A 532 -24.62 14.88 -8.22
CA LYS A 532 -25.45 14.05 -7.36
C LYS A 532 -25.05 12.58 -7.48
N MET A 533 -24.89 11.92 -6.33
CA MET A 533 -24.73 10.47 -6.25
C MET A 533 -26.07 9.72 -6.37
N PRO A 534 -26.07 8.53 -6.99
CA PRO A 534 -27.29 7.75 -7.27
C PRO A 534 -28.01 7.19 -6.02
N GLY A 535 -27.33 7.06 -4.87
CA GLY A 535 -27.87 6.42 -3.68
C GLY A 535 -27.72 4.89 -3.68
N MET A 536 -28.26 4.22 -2.64
CA MET A 536 -28.15 2.77 -2.46
C MET A 536 -28.74 1.97 -3.64
N LYS A 537 -28.03 0.91 -4.06
CA LYS A 537 -28.51 -0.08 -5.02
C LYS A 537 -28.44 -1.49 -4.41
N ASN A 538 -29.21 -2.41 -4.98
CA ASN A 538 -29.22 -3.83 -4.63
C ASN A 538 -28.60 -4.67 -5.75
N TYR A 539 -28.35 -5.96 -5.46
CA TYR A 539 -27.88 -6.95 -6.44
C TYR A 539 -26.53 -6.61 -7.08
N TYR A 540 -25.56 -6.17 -6.26
CA TYR A 540 -24.23 -5.78 -6.75
C TYR A 540 -23.53 -6.94 -7.50
N LYS A 541 -23.21 -6.74 -8.79
CA LYS A 541 -22.58 -7.76 -9.67
C LYS A 541 -23.23 -9.14 -9.51
N ASN A 542 -24.56 -9.20 -9.55
CA ASN A 542 -25.34 -10.41 -9.27
C ASN A 542 -24.96 -11.60 -10.16
N ASP A 543 -24.56 -11.36 -11.42
CA ASP A 543 -24.13 -12.42 -12.32
C ASP A 543 -22.83 -13.08 -11.84
N THR A 544 -21.85 -12.30 -11.39
CA THR A 544 -20.63 -12.79 -10.73
C THR A 544 -20.93 -13.55 -9.44
N VAL A 545 -21.84 -13.03 -8.62
CA VAL A 545 -22.28 -13.70 -7.38
C VAL A 545 -22.93 -15.04 -7.68
N ASN A 546 -23.85 -15.08 -8.66
CA ASN A 546 -24.51 -16.31 -9.09
C ASN A 546 -23.52 -17.30 -9.70
N TYR A 547 -22.58 -16.83 -10.52
CA TYR A 547 -21.51 -17.64 -11.07
C TYR A 547 -20.69 -18.29 -9.95
N PHE A 548 -20.12 -17.50 -9.05
CA PHE A 548 -19.21 -18.03 -8.03
C PHE A 548 -19.92 -18.91 -7.00
N PHE A 549 -20.99 -18.41 -6.38
CA PHE A 549 -21.63 -19.10 -5.26
C PHE A 549 -22.63 -20.18 -5.68
N ASN A 550 -23.36 -19.97 -6.78
CA ASN A 550 -24.48 -20.85 -7.15
C ASN A 550 -24.17 -21.81 -8.31
N LYS A 551 -23.14 -21.53 -9.11
CA LYS A 551 -22.68 -22.44 -10.18
C LYS A 551 -21.35 -23.09 -9.83
N LEU A 552 -20.30 -22.29 -9.63
CA LEU A 552 -18.93 -22.76 -9.47
C LEU A 552 -18.77 -23.65 -8.23
N LEU A 553 -19.08 -23.13 -7.03
CA LEU A 553 -18.97 -23.90 -5.79
C LEU A 553 -19.93 -25.10 -5.72
N VAL A 554 -21.08 -25.03 -6.38
CA VAL A 554 -22.08 -26.10 -6.36
C VAL A 554 -21.70 -27.24 -7.29
N GLN A 555 -21.18 -26.94 -8.48
CA GLN A 555 -20.92 -27.93 -9.52
C GLN A 555 -19.48 -28.43 -9.53
N ALA A 556 -18.51 -27.54 -9.32
CA ALA A 556 -17.09 -27.91 -9.27
C ALA A 556 -16.63 -28.35 -7.87
N GLY A 557 -17.50 -28.24 -6.85
CA GLY A 557 -17.23 -28.59 -5.47
C GLY A 557 -16.54 -27.47 -4.68
N THR A 558 -16.13 -27.79 -3.46
CA THR A 558 -15.32 -26.87 -2.64
C THR A 558 -13.89 -26.81 -3.18
N TYR A 559 -13.10 -25.85 -2.69
CA TYR A 559 -11.70 -25.71 -3.06
C TYR A 559 -10.77 -25.72 -1.86
N GLN A 560 -9.52 -26.10 -2.09
CA GLN A 560 -8.41 -25.95 -1.15
C GLN A 560 -7.33 -25.03 -1.74
N PRO A 561 -6.51 -24.38 -0.90
CA PRO A 561 -5.36 -23.63 -1.36
C PRO A 561 -4.44 -24.43 -2.28
N ASN A 562 -4.06 -23.84 -3.42
CA ASN A 562 -3.03 -24.44 -4.28
C ASN A 562 -1.64 -24.21 -3.68
N HIS A 563 -1.00 -25.29 -3.23
CA HIS A 563 0.36 -25.26 -2.66
C HIS A 563 1.47 -25.38 -3.73
N ASP A 564 1.16 -25.54 -5.01
CA ASP A 564 2.18 -25.63 -6.06
C ASP A 564 2.59 -24.24 -6.57
N GLN A 565 3.64 -23.68 -5.97
CA GLN A 565 4.22 -22.40 -6.39
C GLN A 565 4.79 -22.42 -7.80
N GLN A 566 5.25 -23.59 -8.25
CA GLN A 566 5.89 -23.72 -9.56
C GLN A 566 4.84 -23.61 -10.67
N ILE A 567 3.66 -24.21 -10.47
CA ILE A 567 2.50 -24.03 -11.35
C ILE A 567 2.12 -22.55 -11.42
N ILE A 568 1.99 -21.88 -10.26
CA ILE A 568 1.65 -20.45 -10.20
C ILE A 568 2.67 -19.62 -10.98
N THR A 569 3.95 -19.83 -10.73
CA THR A 569 5.02 -19.07 -11.40
C THR A 569 5.09 -19.35 -12.90
N ASN A 570 4.98 -20.60 -13.33
CA ASN A 570 4.97 -20.98 -14.74
C ASN A 570 3.79 -20.36 -15.49
N PHE A 571 2.66 -20.19 -14.81
CA PHE A 571 1.51 -19.51 -15.36
C PHE A 571 1.79 -18.01 -15.61
N TYR A 572 2.41 -17.33 -14.65
CA TYR A 572 2.87 -15.93 -14.84
C TYR A 572 3.90 -15.79 -15.97
N LYS A 573 4.80 -16.77 -16.14
CA LYS A 573 5.74 -16.82 -17.28
C LYS A 573 5.00 -16.89 -18.61
N THR A 574 3.98 -17.74 -18.69
CA THR A 574 3.14 -17.88 -19.87
C THR A 574 2.36 -16.60 -20.16
N TYR A 575 1.78 -15.96 -19.13
CA TYR A 575 1.08 -14.67 -19.26
C TYR A 575 1.95 -13.61 -19.95
N LYS A 576 3.17 -13.40 -19.42
CA LYS A 576 4.06 -12.35 -19.94
C LYS A 576 4.49 -12.64 -21.38
N THR A 577 4.77 -13.91 -21.69
CA THR A 577 5.19 -14.35 -23.03
C THR A 577 4.08 -14.19 -24.08
N ILE A 578 2.83 -14.49 -23.73
CA ILE A 578 1.73 -14.50 -24.70
C ILE A 578 1.05 -13.13 -24.81
N PHE A 579 0.89 -12.40 -23.70
CA PHE A 579 -0.01 -11.24 -23.63
C PHE A 579 0.66 -9.91 -23.29
N SER A 580 1.95 -9.90 -22.91
CA SER A 580 2.71 -8.68 -22.60
C SER A 580 4.10 -8.68 -23.27
N PRO A 581 4.18 -8.69 -24.61
CA PRO A 581 5.44 -8.66 -25.33
C PRO A 581 6.01 -7.24 -25.36
N ASP A 582 6.44 -6.70 -24.23
CA ASP A 582 7.33 -5.52 -24.25
C ASP A 582 8.79 -5.97 -24.25
N PRO A 583 9.66 -5.27 -24.99
CA PRO A 583 10.99 -5.74 -25.32
C PRO A 583 11.85 -5.66 -24.08
N ILE A 584 12.11 -6.80 -23.46
CA ILE A 584 13.38 -6.97 -22.77
C ILE A 584 14.43 -6.68 -23.85
N LYS A 585 15.23 -5.63 -23.66
CA LYS A 585 16.55 -5.57 -24.29
C LYS A 585 17.27 -6.83 -23.80
N THR A 586 17.09 -7.92 -24.51
CA THR A 586 17.91 -9.10 -24.41
C THR A 586 19.27 -8.65 -24.90
N THR A 587 20.11 -8.18 -23.98
CA THR A 587 21.54 -8.45 -24.11
C THR A 587 21.66 -9.95 -24.01
N THR A 588 21.51 -10.60 -25.17
CA THR A 588 21.99 -11.95 -25.39
C THR A 588 23.46 -11.94 -25.04
N ILE A 589 23.80 -12.57 -23.92
CA ILE A 589 25.13 -13.14 -23.74
C ILE A 589 25.18 -14.28 -24.77
N GLU A 590 25.54 -13.94 -26.01
CA GLU A 590 26.05 -14.96 -26.92
C GLU A 590 27.38 -15.44 -26.35
N GLU A 591 27.45 -16.76 -26.27
CA GLU A 591 28.62 -17.54 -25.92
C GLU A 591 29.83 -17.05 -26.70
N ALA A 592 30.71 -16.28 -26.04
CA ALA A 592 32.06 -16.07 -26.52
C ALA A 592 32.84 -17.38 -26.31
N THR A 593 32.68 -18.30 -27.26
CA THR A 593 33.58 -19.42 -27.46
C THR A 593 35.00 -18.87 -27.60
N ILE A 594 35.87 -19.41 -26.76
CA ILE A 594 37.32 -19.34 -26.90
C ILE A 594 37.65 -19.86 -28.30
N ASP A 595 38.16 -18.99 -29.17
CA ASP A 595 39.04 -19.44 -30.25
C ASP A 595 40.35 -18.65 -30.22
N SER A 596 41.39 -19.45 -30.07
CA SER A 596 42.78 -19.12 -29.97
C SER A 596 43.34 -18.73 -31.33
N GLY A 597 43.98 -17.56 -31.41
CA GLY A 597 44.98 -17.33 -32.45
C GLY A 597 44.99 -15.93 -33.03
N LEU A 598 45.65 -15.00 -32.34
CA LEU A 598 46.67 -14.21 -33.04
C LEU A 598 47.82 -13.91 -32.08
N PHE A 599 48.95 -14.51 -32.44
CA PHE A 599 50.23 -14.49 -31.77
C PHE A 599 50.86 -13.08 -31.80
N TYR A 600 51.41 -12.65 -30.65
CA TYR A 600 52.67 -11.93 -30.40
C TYR A 600 53.12 -10.78 -31.33
N LEU A 601 53.53 -9.64 -30.75
CA LEU A 601 54.95 -9.34 -30.46
C LEU A 601 55.15 -7.90 -29.91
N ILE A 602 56.05 -7.81 -28.90
CA ILE A 602 56.99 -6.72 -28.57
C ILE A 602 56.54 -5.59 -27.61
N ILE A 603 56.75 -5.86 -26.31
CA ILE A 603 57.76 -5.24 -25.41
C ILE A 603 58.19 -3.78 -25.68
N GLY A 604 57.97 -2.91 -24.70
CA GLY A 604 59.10 -2.23 -24.05
C GLY A 604 59.15 -0.69 -23.98
N VAL A 605 59.02 -0.19 -22.74
CA VAL A 605 59.86 0.87 -22.11
C VAL A 605 59.70 2.32 -22.59
N PHE A 606 59.22 3.22 -21.70
CA PHE A 606 60.07 4.26 -21.09
C PHE A 606 59.40 4.87 -19.84
N ALA A 607 60.24 5.16 -18.86
CA ALA A 607 59.96 5.60 -17.50
C ALA A 607 59.93 7.13 -17.36
N GLY A 608 59.36 7.63 -16.24
CA GLY A 608 59.94 8.78 -15.54
C GLY A 608 59.01 9.89 -15.03
N PHE A 609 58.71 9.83 -13.72
CA PHE A 609 58.60 10.92 -12.71
C PHE A 609 57.84 12.23 -12.99
N VAL A 610 56.95 12.61 -12.05
CA VAL A 610 57.14 13.71 -11.06
C VAL A 610 55.96 13.75 -10.07
N VAL A 611 56.25 14.13 -8.83
CA VAL A 611 55.41 14.13 -7.61
C VAL A 611 54.83 15.53 -7.32
N ILE A 612 53.75 15.55 -6.53
CA ILE A 612 53.17 16.56 -5.59
C ILE A 612 52.09 17.59 -6.07
N PRO A 613 51.18 18.07 -5.17
CA PRO A 613 49.72 18.14 -5.41
C PRO A 613 49.14 19.56 -5.21
N ASN A 614 47.87 19.77 -5.60
CA ASN A 614 46.83 20.46 -4.82
C ASN A 614 45.63 20.90 -5.69
N ALA A 615 44.45 20.49 -5.21
CA ALA A 615 43.25 21.27 -4.96
C ALA A 615 42.54 22.07 -6.09
N ILE A 616 41.20 21.89 -6.10
CA ILE A 616 40.10 22.86 -6.27
C ILE A 616 39.08 22.50 -7.38
N LEU A 617 37.88 22.13 -6.89
CA LEU A 617 36.50 22.36 -7.37
C LEU A 617 36.18 22.29 -8.87
N TYR A 618 35.15 21.50 -9.22
CA TYR A 618 33.83 22.06 -9.60
C TYR A 618 32.76 20.95 -9.69
N TYR A 619 31.74 21.08 -8.84
CA TYR A 619 30.42 20.46 -8.93
C TYR A 619 29.57 21.28 -9.92
N LEU A 620 28.78 20.63 -10.79
CA LEU A 620 27.62 21.28 -11.41
C LEU A 620 26.38 20.42 -11.24
N CYS A 621 25.51 20.92 -10.36
CA CYS A 621 24.11 20.57 -10.21
C CYS A 621 23.30 21.05 -11.42
N PHE A 622 22.30 20.28 -11.85
CA PHE A 622 21.13 20.81 -12.56
C PHE A 622 19.91 20.71 -11.65
N TRP A 623 19.55 21.85 -11.07
CA TRP A 623 18.28 22.10 -10.39
C TRP A 623 17.43 22.95 -11.34
N ARG A 624 16.24 22.49 -11.72
CA ARG A 624 15.28 23.30 -12.50
C ARG A 624 14.06 23.58 -11.63
N LYS A 625 14.05 24.77 -11.03
CA LYS A 625 12.91 25.33 -10.29
C LYS A 625 11.98 26.05 -11.26
N ARG A 626 10.68 25.74 -11.18
CA ARG A 626 9.56 26.51 -11.75
C ARG A 626 9.50 27.91 -11.13
N SER A 627 9.15 28.90 -11.94
CA SER A 627 8.66 30.21 -11.52
C SER A 627 7.60 30.69 -12.52
N LYS A 628 6.38 30.91 -12.05
CA LYS A 628 5.29 31.63 -12.73
C LYS A 628 5.50 33.14 -12.53
N TYR A 629 5.30 33.97 -13.57
CA TYR A 629 4.22 34.97 -13.66
C TYR A 629 4.38 35.88 -14.90
N ASN A 630 3.26 36.05 -15.63
CA ASN A 630 2.73 37.10 -16.53
C ASN A 630 3.69 38.23 -17.01
N THR A 631 3.65 38.69 -18.27
CA THR A 631 2.62 39.58 -18.90
C THR A 631 3.06 39.95 -20.34
N LEU A 632 2.09 40.14 -21.26
CA LEU A 632 2.08 41.02 -22.47
C LEU A 632 3.22 40.79 -23.50
N ASP A 633 3.03 40.57 -24.80
CA ASP A 633 1.99 40.83 -25.80
C ASP A 633 1.86 39.64 -26.78
#